data_AF-A0A8X6NAK4-F1
#
_entry.id   AF-A0A8X6NAK4-F1
#
_cell.length_a   1.000
_cell.length_b   1.000
_cell.length_c   1.000
_cell.angle_alpha   90.00
_cell.angle_beta   90.00
_cell.angle_gamma   90.00
#
_symmetry.space_group_name_H-M   'P 1'
#
loop_
_entity.id
_entity.type
_entity.pdbx_description
1 polymer ?
#
loop_
_entity_poly.entity_id
_entity_poly.type
_entity_poly.pdbx_seq_one_letter_code
_entity_poly.pdbx_strand_id
1 'polypeptide(L)'
;MNLFIEKSIRGGISTIYKRYARANNRCLENYDPSSPPKYIIYLDANNLYGWAMSQALPYGDFKWISPDTFNKEQILSMRENSEVGYIFEVDLEYPTELHNLHSDYSLAAEKC
;
A
#
# COMPACT_ATOMS: atom_id res chain seq x y z
N MET A 1 -3.13 -13.59 -20.08
CA MET A 1 -3.70 -12.40 -19.42
C MET A 1 -4.57 -12.77 -18.23
N ASN A 2 -5.64 -13.57 -18.39
CA ASN A 2 -6.54 -13.89 -17.26
C ASN A 2 -5.80 -14.48 -16.03
N LEU A 3 -5.03 -15.56 -16.23
CA LEU A 3 -4.25 -16.17 -15.14
C LEU A 3 -3.24 -15.22 -14.49
N PHE A 4 -2.70 -14.25 -15.25
CA PHE A 4 -1.78 -13.25 -14.70
C PHE A 4 -2.52 -12.31 -13.74
N ILE A 5 -3.68 -11.81 -14.17
CA ILE A 5 -4.53 -10.94 -13.34
C ILE A 5 -5.05 -11.69 -12.11
N GLU A 6 -5.58 -12.90 -12.28
CA GLU A 6 -6.10 -13.73 -11.17
C GLU A 6 -5.02 -14.03 -10.12
N LYS A 7 -3.80 -14.35 -10.56
CA LYS A 7 -2.65 -14.55 -9.65
C LYS A 7 -2.30 -13.28 -8.88
N SER A 8 -2.49 -12.11 -9.47
CA SER A 8 -2.20 -10.80 -8.85
C SER A 8 -3.28 -10.32 -7.88
N ILE A 9 -4.49 -10.90 -7.88
CA ILE A 9 -5.54 -10.52 -6.92
C ILE A 9 -5.09 -10.80 -5.48
N ARG A 10 -5.23 -9.80 -4.60
CA ARG A 10 -4.97 -9.85 -3.15
C ARG A 10 -6.21 -9.40 -2.38
N GLY A 11 -6.33 -9.87 -1.14
CA GLY A 11 -7.36 -9.40 -0.21
C GLY A 11 -6.96 -8.09 0.48
N GLY A 12 -7.67 -7.75 1.55
CA GLY A 12 -7.30 -6.63 2.41
C GLY A 12 -5.98 -6.87 3.14
N ILE A 13 -5.23 -5.78 3.37
CA ILE A 13 -4.00 -5.82 4.16
C ILE A 13 -4.36 -5.91 5.64
N SER A 14 -3.85 -6.94 6.32
CA SER A 14 -4.00 -7.12 7.78
C SER A 14 -2.64 -7.44 8.40
N THR A 15 -2.10 -6.49 9.16
CA THR A 15 -0.73 -6.53 9.65
C THR A 15 -0.63 -5.94 11.05
N ILE A 16 0.21 -6.52 11.90
CA ILE A 16 0.52 -6.01 13.25
C ILE A 16 2.00 -5.65 13.31
N TYR A 17 2.30 -4.35 13.25
CA TYR A 17 3.68 -3.84 13.35
C TYR A 17 4.15 -3.72 14.80
N LYS A 18 3.25 -3.29 15.69
CA LYS A 18 3.52 -3.14 17.13
C LYS A 18 2.52 -3.95 17.96
N ARG A 19 3.02 -4.99 18.64
CA ARG A 19 2.19 -5.90 19.45
C ARG A 19 1.52 -5.23 20.65
N TYR A 20 2.13 -4.18 21.20
CA TYR A 20 1.61 -3.48 22.36
C TYR A 20 1.87 -1.98 22.29
N ALA A 21 0.80 -1.20 22.43
CA ALA A 21 0.86 0.25 22.59
C ALA A 21 -0.01 0.65 23.79
N ARG A 22 0.49 1.60 24.59
CA ARG A 22 -0.24 2.21 25.69
C ARG A 22 -0.20 3.72 25.51
N ALA A 23 -1.36 4.36 25.54
CA ALA A 23 -1.48 5.81 25.52
C ALA A 23 -1.00 6.40 26.87
N ASN A 24 -0.46 7.61 26.83
CA ASN A 24 -0.11 8.42 27.99
C ASN A 24 -0.50 9.86 27.68
N ASN A 25 -1.74 10.25 27.95
CA ASN A 25 -2.18 11.62 27.68
C ASN A 25 -3.10 12.12 28.78
N ARG A 26 -3.24 13.45 28.88
CA ARG A 26 -3.92 14.15 29.97
C ARG A 26 -5.41 13.80 30.13
N CYS A 27 -6.01 13.14 29.13
CA CYS A 27 -7.40 12.71 29.18
C CYS A 27 -7.58 11.37 29.92
N LEU A 28 -6.49 10.70 30.33
CA LEU A 28 -6.53 9.41 31.03
C LEU A 28 -6.32 9.60 32.53
N GLU A 29 -7.05 8.83 33.35
CA GLU A 29 -6.95 8.86 34.82
C GLU A 29 -5.54 8.50 35.33
N ASN A 30 -4.83 7.64 34.61
CA ASN A 30 -3.49 7.18 34.94
C ASN A 30 -2.38 7.93 34.18
N TYR A 31 -2.63 9.16 33.75
CA TYR A 31 -1.63 10.00 33.08
C TYR A 31 -0.40 10.21 33.97
N ASP A 32 0.77 9.90 33.42
CA ASP A 32 2.05 10.13 34.09
C ASP A 32 2.76 11.35 33.46
N PRO A 33 2.86 12.49 34.18
CA PRO A 33 3.53 13.68 33.67
C PRO A 33 5.06 13.54 33.55
N SER A 34 5.66 12.51 34.16
CA SER A 34 7.10 12.23 34.04
C SER A 34 7.44 11.48 32.75
N SER A 35 6.46 10.86 32.11
CA SER A 35 6.60 10.13 30.86
C SER A 35 6.19 10.98 29.65
N PRO A 36 6.79 10.78 28.46
CA PRO A 36 6.39 11.49 27.24
C PRO A 36 4.91 11.27 26.89
N PRO A 37 4.21 12.29 26.36
CA PRO A 37 2.83 12.15 25.95
C PRO A 37 2.70 11.20 24.75
N LYS A 38 1.71 10.31 24.78
CA LYS A 38 1.40 9.31 23.74
C LYS A 38 -0.10 9.25 23.49
N TYR A 39 -0.47 9.34 22.23
CA TYR A 39 -1.86 9.23 21.77
C TYR A 39 -1.98 7.98 20.88
N ILE A 40 -3.13 7.33 20.93
CA ILE A 40 -3.50 6.25 20.01
C ILE A 40 -4.73 6.75 19.26
N ILE A 41 -4.69 6.64 17.95
CA ILE A 41 -5.79 7.04 17.07
C ILE A 41 -6.35 5.79 16.39
N TYR A 42 -7.67 5.74 16.26
CA TYR A 42 -8.36 4.78 15.41
C TYR A 42 -8.87 5.53 14.19
N LEU A 43 -8.40 5.10 13.01
CA LEU A 43 -8.81 5.66 11.73
C LEU A 43 -9.52 4.57 10.94
N ASP A 44 -10.65 4.93 10.35
CA ASP A 44 -11.47 4.02 9.56
C ASP A 44 -11.95 4.75 8.31
N ALA A 45 -11.89 4.07 7.17
CA ALA A 45 -12.31 4.62 5.89
C ALA A 45 -13.76 4.21 5.61
N ASN A 46 -14.66 5.19 5.63
CA ASN A 46 -16.07 4.98 5.27
C ASN A 46 -16.18 4.51 3.82
N ASN A 47 -16.67 3.29 3.61
CA ASN A 47 -16.88 2.69 2.30
C ASN A 47 -15.61 2.64 1.42
N LEU A 48 -14.53 2.07 1.96
CA LEU A 48 -13.23 1.95 1.27
C LEU A 48 -13.36 1.36 -0.15
N TYR A 49 -14.05 0.23 -0.30
CA TYR A 49 -14.21 -0.41 -1.62
C TYR A 49 -15.08 0.43 -2.57
N GLY A 50 -16.13 1.10 -2.06
CA GLY A 50 -16.94 1.99 -2.89
C GLY A 50 -16.14 3.19 -3.40
N TRP A 51 -15.27 3.77 -2.57
CA TRP A 51 -14.36 4.82 -3.02
C TRP A 51 -13.37 4.30 -4.07
N ALA A 52 -12.81 3.09 -3.88
CA ALA A 52 -11.93 2.45 -4.85
C ALA A 52 -12.64 2.15 -6.19
N MET A 53 -13.92 1.75 -6.14
CA MET A 53 -14.74 1.51 -7.33
C MET A 53 -15.07 2.78 -8.12
N SER A 54 -14.97 3.95 -7.48
CA SER A 54 -15.12 5.25 -8.16
C SER A 54 -13.84 5.74 -8.83
N GLN A 55 -12.71 5.02 -8.69
CA GLN A 55 -11.46 5.36 -9.38
C GLN A 55 -11.46 4.84 -10.82
N ALA A 56 -10.46 5.23 -11.62
CA ALA A 56 -10.25 4.65 -12.95
C ALA A 56 -9.92 3.15 -12.85
N LEU A 57 -10.79 2.30 -13.39
CA LEU A 57 -10.63 0.85 -13.36
C LEU A 57 -10.48 0.26 -14.77
N PRO A 58 -9.62 -0.75 -14.95
CA PRO A 58 -9.48 -1.44 -16.22
C PRO A 58 -10.75 -2.25 -16.53
N TYR A 59 -11.33 -2.07 -17.71
CA TYR A 59 -12.58 -2.74 -18.10
C TYR A 59 -12.48 -3.55 -19.40
N GLY A 60 -11.43 -3.36 -20.22
CA GLY A 60 -11.34 -3.99 -21.54
C GLY A 60 -10.00 -3.77 -22.24
N ASP A 61 -9.91 -4.29 -23.48
CA ASP A 61 -8.78 -4.11 -24.40
C ASP A 61 -7.39 -4.49 -23.87
N PHE A 62 -7.34 -5.46 -22.96
CA PHE A 62 -6.09 -5.99 -22.41
C PHE A 62 -5.20 -6.57 -23.51
N LYS A 63 -3.97 -6.04 -23.61
CA LYS A 63 -2.95 -6.47 -24.57
C LYS A 63 -1.62 -6.64 -23.88
N TRP A 64 -0.87 -7.65 -24.31
CA TRP A 64 0.54 -7.76 -23.93
C TRP A 64 1.36 -6.76 -24.75
N ILE A 65 2.29 -6.10 -24.10
CA ILE A 65 3.20 -5.12 -24.69
C ILE A 65 4.62 -5.63 -24.46
N SER A 66 5.54 -5.38 -25.41
CA SER A 66 6.94 -5.74 -25.23
C SER A 66 7.55 -5.04 -24.01
N PRO A 67 8.30 -5.73 -23.14
CA PRO A 67 8.98 -5.11 -22.00
C PRO A 67 9.87 -3.93 -22.37
N ASP A 68 10.49 -3.97 -23.56
CA ASP A 68 11.41 -2.94 -24.05
C ASP A 68 10.72 -1.61 -24.43
N THR A 69 9.39 -1.56 -24.34
CA THR A 69 8.60 -0.36 -24.69
C THR A 69 8.77 0.77 -23.67
N PHE A 70 9.03 0.43 -22.41
CA PHE A 70 9.06 1.39 -21.31
C PHE A 70 10.39 1.32 -20.55
N ASN A 71 10.92 2.48 -20.19
CA ASN A 71 11.98 2.60 -19.19
C ASN A 71 11.42 3.04 -17.83
N LYS A 72 12.28 2.96 -16.80
CA LYS A 72 11.92 3.27 -15.41
C LYS A 72 11.34 4.69 -15.26
N GLU A 73 11.96 5.68 -15.89
CA GLU A 73 11.57 7.08 -15.78
C GLU A 73 10.18 7.30 -16.38
N GLN A 74 9.90 6.65 -17.51
CA GLN A 74 8.58 6.69 -18.14
C GLN A 74 7.52 6.09 -17.22
N ILE A 75 7.76 4.91 -16.65
CA ILE A 75 6.84 4.23 -15.73
C ILE A 75 6.53 5.14 -14.53
N LEU A 76 7.55 5.71 -13.89
CA LEU A 76 7.39 6.58 -12.72
C LEU A 76 6.69 7.91 -13.04
N SER A 77 6.67 8.33 -14.30
CA SER A 77 6.02 9.57 -14.75
C SER A 77 4.56 9.39 -15.23
N MET A 78 4.06 8.15 -15.27
CA MET A 78 2.71 7.86 -15.75
C MET A 78 1.64 8.47 -14.85
N ARG A 79 0.55 8.96 -15.46
CA ARG A 79 -0.59 9.49 -14.71
C ARG A 79 -1.51 8.36 -14.27
N GLU A 80 -1.92 8.39 -13.01
CA GLU A 80 -2.83 7.39 -12.42
C GLU A 80 -4.20 7.36 -13.13
N ASN A 81 -4.72 8.52 -13.52
CA ASN A 81 -6.04 8.67 -14.16
C ASN A 81 -5.95 8.79 -15.70
N SER A 82 -5.02 8.06 -16.30
CA SER A 82 -4.91 7.94 -17.76
C SER A 82 -6.06 7.09 -18.32
N GLU A 83 -6.44 7.34 -19.59
CA GLU A 83 -7.39 6.49 -20.32
C GLU A 83 -6.86 5.07 -20.52
N VAL A 84 -5.53 4.93 -20.65
CA VAL A 84 -4.83 3.65 -20.77
C VAL A 84 -4.01 3.40 -19.51
N GLY A 85 -4.29 2.28 -18.84
CA GLY A 85 -3.55 1.79 -17.69
C GLY A 85 -2.56 0.68 -18.06
N TYR A 86 -1.58 0.44 -17.19
CA TYR A 86 -0.53 -0.57 -17.37
C TYR A 86 -0.38 -1.42 -16.11
N ILE A 87 -0.10 -2.71 -16.28
CA ILE A 87 0.25 -3.62 -15.19
C ILE A 87 1.64 -4.15 -15.51
N PHE A 88 2.56 -4.01 -14.56
CA PHE A 88 3.94 -4.44 -14.72
C PHE A 88 4.25 -5.61 -13.79
N GLU A 89 4.96 -6.60 -14.32
CA GLU A 89 5.65 -7.63 -13.54
C GLU A 89 7.12 -7.25 -13.54
N VAL A 90 7.68 -6.97 -12.36
CA VAL A 90 9.04 -6.41 -12.22
C VAL A 90 9.76 -7.06 -11.07
N ASP A 91 11.08 -7.11 -11.19
CA ASP A 91 11.97 -7.34 -10.05
C ASP A 91 12.19 -6.03 -9.30
N LEU A 92 12.11 -6.07 -7.98
CA LEU A 92 12.33 -4.91 -7.12
C LEU A 92 13.63 -5.08 -6.33
N GLU A 93 14.52 -4.09 -6.43
CA GLU A 93 15.63 -3.95 -5.50
C GLU A 93 15.16 -3.17 -4.28
N TYR A 94 15.37 -3.70 -3.07
CA TYR A 94 14.97 -3.05 -1.83
C TYR A 94 16.19 -2.64 -0.98
N PRO A 95 16.58 -1.35 -1.02
CA PRO A 95 17.78 -0.86 -0.34
C PRO A 95 17.77 -1.10 1.17
N THR A 96 18.92 -1.54 1.71
CA THR A 96 19.04 -1.97 3.11
C THR A 96 18.80 -0.82 4.09
N GLU A 97 19.19 0.40 3.72
CA GLU A 97 19.00 1.61 4.51
C GLU A 97 17.52 1.95 4.75
N LEU A 98 16.60 1.43 3.93
CA LEU A 98 15.16 1.66 4.06
C LEU A 98 14.45 0.64 4.95
N HIS A 99 15.11 -0.47 5.34
CA HIS A 99 14.48 -1.58 6.05
C HIS A 99 13.92 -1.16 7.41
N ASN A 100 14.69 -0.38 8.17
CA ASN A 100 14.23 0.12 9.46
C ASN A 100 13.15 1.20 9.32
N LEU A 101 13.19 2.00 8.26
CA LEU A 101 12.22 3.07 8.04
C LEU A 101 10.85 2.52 7.65
N HIS A 102 10.81 1.45 6.85
CA HIS A 102 9.57 0.82 6.41
C HIS A 102 9.20 -0.42 7.24
N SER A 103 9.76 -0.61 8.44
CA SER A 103 9.45 -1.76 9.30
C SER A 103 7.95 -1.87 9.61
N ASP A 104 7.27 -0.72 9.62
CA ASP A 104 5.86 -0.58 9.94
C ASP A 104 4.96 -0.56 8.70
N TYR A 105 5.50 -0.87 7.50
CA TYR A 105 4.71 -0.94 6.27
C TYR A 105 5.26 -1.99 5.29
N SER A 106 4.52 -3.08 5.09
CA SER A 106 4.91 -4.12 4.15
C SER A 106 4.68 -3.68 2.71
N LEU A 107 5.77 -3.27 2.03
CA LEU A 107 5.77 -2.99 0.60
C LEU A 107 5.73 -4.30 -0.19
N ALA A 108 4.93 -4.33 -1.27
CA ALA A 108 4.86 -5.45 -2.23
C ALA A 108 4.63 -6.83 -1.59
N ALA A 109 3.64 -6.96 -0.70
CA ALA A 109 3.34 -8.23 -0.02
C ALA A 109 2.95 -9.35 -1.01
N GLU A 110 3.69 -10.45 -0.97
CA GLU A 110 3.43 -11.64 -1.77
C GLU A 110 2.46 -12.60 -1.06
N LYS A 111 1.82 -13.49 -1.84
CA LYS A 111 1.06 -14.61 -1.26
C LYS A 111 2.07 -15.62 -0.72
N CYS A 112 2.02 -15.88 0.58
CA CYS A 112 2.72 -17.02 1.20
C CYS A 112 2.19 -18.36 0.68
#